data_AF-A0A2T0LKK6-F1
#
_entry.id   AF-A0A2T0LKK6-F1
#
_cell.length_a   1.000
_cell.length_b   1.000
_cell.length_c   1.000
_cell.angle_alpha   90.00
_cell.angle_beta   90.00
_cell.angle_gamma   90.00
#
_symmetry.space_group_name_H-M   'P 1'
#
loop_
_entity.id
_entity.type
_entity.pdbx_description
1 polymer ?
#
loop_
_entity_poly.entity_id
_entity_poly.type
_entity_poly.pdbx_seq_one_letter_code
_entity_poly.pdbx_strand_id
1 'polypeptide(L)'
;MTAEMLRMAGMGLLTSVVAPALLLLTARHLPWHRVPAPPLLVLTGFVLLHGLVVVVSAGHHLAAGADLALHAGLLLAAMVFWLPVLGPGRRLPDALRSVYLFVAGPALDLAAIYVIIIGHSAAGLAMIVGMLPIPLAAIGITWRWITREEHAWSA
;
A
#
# COMPACT_ATOMS: atom_id res chain seq x y z
N MET A 1 0.06 -9.80 -23.50
CA MET A 1 -1.09 -9.50 -22.62
C MET A 1 -0.90 -10.03 -21.20
N THR A 2 -0.53 -11.30 -21.00
CA THR A 2 -0.44 -11.92 -19.65
C THR A 2 0.70 -11.41 -18.77
N ALA A 3 1.91 -11.22 -19.31
CA ALA A 3 3.09 -10.85 -18.51
C ALA A 3 2.96 -9.46 -17.86
N GLU A 4 2.43 -8.49 -18.59
CA GLU A 4 2.22 -7.13 -18.08
C GLU A 4 1.15 -7.10 -16.99
N MET A 5 0.02 -7.78 -17.21
CA MET A 5 -1.04 -7.94 -16.21
C MET A 5 -0.52 -8.59 -14.93
N LEU A 6 0.25 -9.67 -15.06
CA LEU A 6 0.86 -10.39 -13.92
C LEU A 6 1.79 -9.47 -13.13
N ARG A 7 2.62 -8.67 -13.81
CA ARG A 7 3.52 -7.72 -13.15
C ARG A 7 2.75 -6.63 -12.41
N MET A 8 1.71 -6.08 -13.02
CA MET A 8 0.90 -5.02 -12.41
C MET A 8 0.08 -5.53 -11.21
N ALA A 9 -0.52 -6.71 -11.33
CA ALA A 9 -1.13 -7.41 -10.19
C ALA A 9 -0.08 -7.72 -9.11
N GLY A 10 1.11 -8.17 -9.50
CA GLY A 10 2.22 -8.47 -8.61
C GLY A 10 2.66 -7.25 -7.81
N MET A 11 2.78 -6.08 -8.44
CA MET A 11 3.05 -4.81 -7.75
C MET A 11 1.92 -4.46 -6.77
N GLY A 12 0.66 -4.64 -7.15
CA GLY A 12 -0.50 -4.47 -6.28
C GLY A 12 -0.44 -5.35 -5.02
N LEU A 13 -0.17 -6.65 -5.20
CA LEU A 13 -0.08 -7.61 -4.10
C LEU A 13 1.17 -7.39 -3.24
N LEU A 14 2.26 -6.94 -3.84
CA LEU A 14 3.50 -6.64 -3.14
C LEU A 14 3.29 -5.50 -2.15
N THR A 15 2.57 -4.44 -2.54
CA THR A 15 2.27 -3.30 -1.67
C THR A 15 1.16 -3.61 -0.65
N SER A 16 0.11 -4.34 -1.06
CA SER A 16 -1.10 -4.54 -0.26
C SER A 16 -1.02 -5.74 0.69
N VAL A 17 -0.22 -6.77 0.36
CA VAL A 17 -0.10 -8.02 1.13
C VAL A 17 1.33 -8.28 1.61
N VAL A 18 2.30 -8.27 0.70
CA VAL A 18 3.68 -8.67 1.03
C VAL A 18 4.33 -7.67 1.98
N ALA A 19 4.22 -6.36 1.70
CA ALA A 19 4.76 -5.31 2.54
C ALA A 19 4.25 -5.35 4.00
N PRO A 20 2.92 -5.39 4.27
CA PRO A 20 2.44 -5.47 5.65
C PRO A 20 2.81 -6.80 6.32
N ALA A 21 2.81 -7.92 5.59
CA ALA A 21 3.24 -9.21 6.12
C ALA A 21 4.72 -9.17 6.54
N LEU A 22 5.61 -8.69 5.66
CA LEU A 22 7.04 -8.53 5.97
C LEU A 22 7.27 -7.55 7.11
N LEU A 23 6.51 -6.46 7.17
CA LEU A 23 6.60 -5.52 8.28
C LEU A 23 6.28 -6.23 9.61
N LEU A 24 5.19 -7.01 9.66
CA LEU A 24 4.80 -7.77 10.86
C LEU A 24 5.83 -8.85 11.23
N LEU A 25 6.37 -9.57 10.25
CA LEU A 25 7.39 -10.60 10.47
C LEU A 25 8.71 -10.00 11.00
N THR A 26 9.11 -8.86 10.45
CA THR A 26 10.34 -8.17 10.85
C THR A 26 10.17 -7.25 12.06
N ALA A 27 8.93 -6.98 12.48
CA ALA A 27 8.59 -6.10 13.62
C ALA A 27 9.32 -6.49 14.92
N ARG A 28 9.63 -7.78 15.09
CA ARG A 28 10.32 -8.32 16.28
C ARG A 28 11.84 -8.23 16.19
N HIS A 29 12.40 -8.17 14.99
CA HIS A 29 13.84 -8.28 14.76
C HIS A 29 14.49 -6.94 14.41
N LEU A 30 13.72 -6.04 13.80
CA LEU A 30 14.20 -4.72 13.37
C LEU A 30 13.58 -3.62 14.22
N PRO A 31 14.34 -2.53 14.50
CA PRO A 31 13.90 -1.43 15.35
C PRO A 31 12.97 -0.47 14.59
N TRP A 32 11.87 -0.97 14.02
CA TRP A 32 10.90 -0.19 13.26
C TRP A 32 10.28 0.97 14.05
N HIS A 33 10.26 0.88 15.39
CA HIS A 33 9.85 1.96 16.27
C HIS A 33 10.71 3.25 16.15
N ARG A 34 11.94 3.14 15.62
CA ARG A 34 12.86 4.27 15.42
C ARG A 34 12.66 4.96 14.08
N VAL A 35 11.97 4.33 13.14
CA VAL A 35 11.75 4.90 11.81
C VAL A 35 10.68 5.99 11.92
N PRO A 36 11.00 7.27 11.66
CA PRO A 36 10.00 8.32 11.69
C PRO A 36 9.06 8.13 10.50
N ALA A 37 7.80 7.83 10.79
CA ALA A 37 6.76 7.64 9.78
C ALA A 37 5.61 8.64 9.98
N PRO A 38 5.85 9.95 9.75
CA PRO A 38 4.78 10.96 9.79
C PRO A 38 3.70 10.60 8.77
N PRO A 39 2.44 10.34 9.19
CA PRO A 39 1.46 9.67 8.34
C PRO A 39 1.21 10.37 7.00
N LEU A 40 1.01 11.70 7.01
CA LEU A 40 0.75 12.46 5.80
C LEU A 40 1.94 12.45 4.83
N LEU A 41 3.15 12.64 5.33
CA LEU A 41 4.36 12.63 4.50
C LEU A 41 4.61 11.25 3.89
N VAL A 42 4.42 10.19 4.67
CA VAL A 42 4.58 8.82 4.19
C VAL A 42 3.49 8.47 3.17
N LEU A 43 2.23 8.87 3.41
CA LEU A 43 1.14 8.68 2.45
C LEU A 43 1.44 9.39 1.13
N THR A 44 1.69 10.70 1.17
CA THR A 44 1.95 11.49 -0.04
C THR A 44 3.20 11.01 -0.76
N GLY A 45 4.30 10.77 -0.02
CA GLY A 45 5.54 10.27 -0.60
C GLY A 45 5.36 8.90 -1.26
N PHE A 46 4.64 7.99 -0.61
CA PHE A 46 4.37 6.67 -1.16
C PHE A 46 3.46 6.71 -2.38
N VAL A 47 2.39 7.52 -2.36
CA VAL A 47 1.49 7.68 -3.52
C VAL A 47 2.25 8.21 -4.73
N LEU A 48 3.10 9.23 -4.54
CA LEU A 48 3.91 9.79 -5.62
C LEU A 48 4.93 8.79 -6.15
N LEU A 49 5.64 8.08 -5.26
CA LEU A 49 6.60 7.05 -5.65
C LEU A 49 5.91 5.89 -6.38
N HIS A 50 4.79 5.40 -5.85
CA HIS A 50 4.00 4.34 -6.46
C HIS A 50 3.53 4.75 -7.86
N GLY A 51 2.96 5.95 -8.00
CA GLY A 51 2.55 6.49 -9.29
C GLY A 51 3.69 6.58 -10.28
N LEU A 52 4.85 7.10 -9.86
CA LEU A 52 6.04 7.17 -10.71
C LEU A 52 6.49 5.77 -11.16
N VAL A 53 6.61 4.82 -10.24
CA VAL A 53 7.06 3.45 -10.54
C VAL A 53 6.08 2.77 -11.51
N VAL A 54 4.77 2.92 -11.28
CA VAL A 54 3.73 2.34 -12.14
C VAL A 54 3.77 2.92 -13.55
N VAL A 55 3.87 4.25 -13.67
CA VAL A 55 3.90 4.92 -14.97
C VAL A 55 5.16 4.58 -15.75
N VAL A 56 6.33 4.61 -15.09
CA VAL A 56 7.61 4.21 -15.70
C VAL A 56 7.53 2.76 -16.15
N SER A 57 7.02 1.88 -15.29
CA SER A 57 6.88 0.45 -15.56
C SER A 57 5.93 0.16 -16.73
N ALA A 58 4.85 0.93 -16.89
CA ALA A 58 3.91 0.77 -18.00
C ALA A 58 4.51 1.26 -19.33
N GLY A 59 5.28 2.35 -19.32
CA GLY A 59 5.81 2.96 -20.54
C GLY A 59 7.17 2.46 -21.02
N HIS A 60 7.96 1.80 -20.15
CA HIS A 60 9.35 1.48 -20.45
C HIS A 60 9.72 0.03 -20.11
N HIS A 61 10.52 -0.58 -20.98
CA HIS A 61 11.22 -1.83 -20.69
C HIS A 61 12.55 -1.51 -19.99
N LEU A 62 12.61 -1.79 -18.70
CA LEU A 62 13.82 -1.58 -17.91
C LEU A 62 14.73 -2.81 -17.98
N ALA A 63 16.04 -2.59 -17.87
CA ALA A 63 16.98 -3.68 -17.65
C ALA A 63 16.63 -4.42 -16.34
N ALA A 64 16.81 -5.73 -16.32
CA ALA A 64 16.36 -6.58 -15.19
C ALA A 64 16.86 -6.10 -13.82
N GLY A 65 18.10 -5.61 -13.73
CA GLY A 65 18.65 -5.07 -12.49
C GLY A 65 17.94 -3.79 -12.01
N ALA A 66 17.58 -2.90 -12.94
CA ALA A 66 16.85 -1.67 -12.63
C ALA A 66 15.39 -1.97 -12.23
N ASP A 67 14.76 -2.93 -12.91
CA ASP A 67 13.42 -3.40 -12.59
C ASP A 67 13.38 -3.99 -11.17
N LEU A 68 14.33 -4.87 -10.82
CA LEU A 68 14.46 -5.43 -9.48
C LEU A 68 14.68 -4.34 -8.42
N ALA A 69 15.54 -3.35 -8.71
CA ALA A 69 15.81 -2.25 -7.79
C ALA A 69 14.54 -1.40 -7.52
N LEU A 70 13.73 -1.13 -8.55
CA LEU A 70 12.45 -0.43 -8.38
C LEU A 70 11.46 -1.24 -7.55
N HIS A 71 11.32 -2.55 -7.80
CA HIS A 71 10.43 -3.41 -7.01
C HIS A 71 10.88 -3.48 -5.54
N ALA A 72 12.18 -3.60 -5.29
CA ALA A 72 12.73 -3.57 -3.93
C ALA A 72 12.51 -2.22 -3.25
N GLY A 73 12.72 -1.11 -3.97
CA GLY A 73 12.46 0.24 -3.47
C GLY A 73 10.98 0.46 -3.15
N LEU A 74 10.09 0.01 -4.05
CA LEU A 74 8.64 0.06 -3.84
C LEU A 74 8.23 -0.78 -2.63
N LEU A 75 8.82 -1.97 -2.45
CA LEU A 75 8.56 -2.83 -1.29
C LEU A 75 8.96 -2.13 0.02
N LEU A 76 10.17 -1.59 0.09
CA LEU A 76 10.67 -0.89 1.27
C LEU A 76 9.79 0.34 1.59
N ALA A 77 9.43 1.11 0.58
CA ALA A 77 8.53 2.25 0.75
C ALA A 77 7.13 1.83 1.21
N ALA A 78 6.60 0.72 0.68
CA ALA A 78 5.33 0.15 1.11
C ALA A 78 5.38 -0.32 2.57
N MET A 79 6.48 -0.91 3.02
CA MET A 79 6.66 -1.27 4.43
C MET A 79 6.63 -0.03 5.33
N VAL A 80 7.27 1.07 4.90
CA VAL A 80 7.22 2.36 5.61
C VAL A 80 5.80 2.93 5.61
N PHE A 81 5.07 2.81 4.50
CA PHE A 81 3.65 3.17 4.38
C PHE A 81 2.75 2.45 5.39
N TRP A 82 3.04 1.20 5.70
CA TRP A 82 2.27 0.45 6.69
C TRP A 82 2.65 0.78 8.15
N LEU A 83 3.73 1.51 8.43
CA LEU A 83 4.15 1.81 9.81
C LEU A 83 3.11 2.58 10.64
N PRO A 84 2.44 3.64 10.15
CA PRO A 84 1.38 4.32 10.89
C PRO A 84 0.20 3.41 11.26
N VAL A 85 0.01 2.31 10.52
CA VAL A 85 -1.12 1.39 10.68
C VAL A 85 -0.75 0.16 11.51
N LEU A 86 0.42 -0.44 11.27
CA LEU A 86 0.84 -1.73 11.83
C LEU A 86 2.14 -1.66 12.64
N GLY A 87 2.88 -0.54 12.60
CA GLY A 87 4.20 -0.44 13.22
C GLY A 87 4.15 -0.53 14.75
N PRO A 88 5.09 -1.20 15.43
CA PRO A 88 4.99 -1.50 16.88
C PRO A 88 5.09 -0.28 17.82
N GLY A 89 5.21 0.94 17.30
CA GLY A 89 5.37 2.18 18.08
C GLY A 89 4.16 3.11 17.98
N ARG A 90 4.39 4.32 17.45
CA ARG A 90 3.40 5.41 17.31
C ARG A 90 2.36 5.12 16.22
N ARG A 91 1.58 4.04 16.40
CA ARG A 91 0.41 3.77 15.54
C ARG A 91 -0.59 4.89 15.68
N LEU A 92 -1.26 5.19 14.58
CA LEU A 92 -2.43 6.05 14.60
C LEU A 92 -3.53 5.41 15.48
N PRO A 93 -4.36 6.23 16.15
CA PRO A 93 -5.64 5.77 16.71
C PRO A 93 -6.49 5.09 15.63
N ASP A 94 -7.34 4.14 16.01
CA ASP A 94 -8.05 3.30 15.03
C ASP A 94 -8.91 4.09 14.05
N ALA A 95 -9.63 5.13 14.50
CA ALA A 95 -10.38 6.02 13.61
C ALA A 95 -9.48 6.66 12.54
N LEU A 96 -8.28 7.13 12.93
CA LEU A 96 -7.32 7.72 12.00
C LEU A 96 -6.67 6.68 11.08
N ARG A 97 -6.47 5.44 11.54
CA ARG A 97 -6.00 4.32 10.69
C ARG A 97 -7.01 4.01 9.58
N SER A 98 -8.30 4.01 9.91
CA SER A 98 -9.37 3.83 8.95
C SER A 98 -9.37 4.95 7.91
N VAL A 99 -9.38 6.22 8.35
CA VAL A 99 -9.34 7.39 7.44
C VAL A 99 -8.09 7.33 6.55
N TYR A 100 -6.93 7.03 7.13
CA TYR A 100 -5.68 6.90 6.40
C TYR A 100 -5.77 5.89 5.25
N LEU A 101 -6.28 4.68 5.51
CA LEU A 101 -6.39 3.64 4.49
C LEU A 101 -7.51 3.91 3.47
N PHE A 102 -8.61 4.51 3.91
CA PHE A 102 -9.69 4.93 3.00
C PHE A 102 -9.25 6.00 2.01
N VAL A 103 -8.38 6.93 2.42
CA VAL A 103 -7.78 7.90 1.52
C VAL A 103 -6.69 7.26 0.65
N ALA A 104 -5.90 6.36 1.23
CA ALA A 104 -4.80 5.71 0.52
C ALA A 104 -5.27 4.85 -0.67
N GLY A 105 -6.36 4.09 -0.53
CA GLY A 105 -6.88 3.23 -1.61
C GLY A 105 -7.10 4.00 -2.92
N PRO A 106 -8.03 4.96 -2.97
CA PRO A 106 -8.29 5.77 -4.16
C PRO A 106 -7.05 6.53 -4.65
N ALA A 107 -6.21 7.04 -3.74
CA ALA A 107 -5.01 7.78 -4.10
C ALA A 107 -3.98 6.90 -4.84
N LEU A 108 -3.81 5.64 -4.41
CA LEU A 108 -2.95 4.67 -5.10
C LEU A 108 -3.54 4.24 -6.43
N ASP A 109 -4.87 4.09 -6.50
CA ASP A 109 -5.57 3.70 -7.72
C ASP A 109 -5.52 4.77 -8.83
N LEU A 110 -5.20 6.03 -8.52
CA LEU A 110 -4.99 7.08 -9.54
C LEU A 110 -3.92 6.68 -10.57
N ALA A 111 -2.88 5.98 -10.14
CA ALA A 111 -1.84 5.48 -11.03
C ALA A 111 -2.40 4.41 -11.99
N ALA A 112 -3.25 3.52 -11.49
CA ALA A 112 -3.93 2.52 -12.32
C ALA A 112 -4.86 3.17 -13.34
N ILE A 113 -5.64 4.16 -12.90
CA ILE A 113 -6.55 4.91 -13.74
C ILE A 113 -5.78 5.60 -14.87
N TYR A 114 -4.64 6.21 -14.58
CA TYR A 114 -3.78 6.79 -15.61
C TYR A 114 -3.32 5.74 -16.63
N VAL A 115 -2.89 4.55 -16.18
CA VAL A 115 -2.50 3.43 -17.05
C VAL A 115 -3.66 2.96 -17.96
N ILE A 116 -4.89 2.96 -17.44
CA ILE A 116 -6.10 2.67 -18.22
C ILE A 116 -6.31 3.75 -19.30
N ILE A 117 -6.17 5.03 -18.94
CA ILE A 117 -6.36 6.15 -19.87
C ILE A 117 -5.37 6.10 -21.04
N ILE A 118 -4.12 5.71 -20.79
CA ILE A 118 -3.09 5.56 -21.85
C ILE A 118 -3.20 4.25 -22.64
N GLY A 119 -4.30 3.50 -22.48
CA GLY A 119 -4.65 2.34 -23.33
C GLY A 119 -4.34 0.96 -22.74
N HIS A 120 -3.79 0.88 -21.53
CA HIS A 120 -3.40 -0.39 -20.90
C HIS A 120 -4.46 -0.88 -19.89
N SER A 121 -5.71 -1.01 -20.35
CA SER A 121 -6.87 -1.23 -19.47
C SER A 121 -6.78 -2.50 -18.60
N ALA A 122 -6.35 -3.62 -19.18
CA ALA A 122 -6.27 -4.89 -18.45
C ALA A 122 -5.16 -4.86 -17.37
N ALA A 123 -4.05 -4.19 -17.66
CA ALA A 123 -2.94 -3.99 -16.74
C ALA A 123 -3.32 -3.06 -15.58
N GLY A 124 -4.01 -1.94 -15.86
CA GLY A 124 -4.53 -1.05 -14.83
C GLY A 124 -5.56 -1.73 -13.92
N LEU A 125 -6.52 -2.47 -14.50
CA LEU A 125 -7.50 -3.24 -13.71
C LEU A 125 -6.84 -4.31 -12.83
N ALA A 126 -5.84 -5.01 -13.35
CA ALA A 126 -5.08 -5.99 -12.59
C ALA A 126 -4.42 -5.36 -11.35
N MET A 127 -3.94 -4.12 -11.47
CA MET A 127 -3.37 -3.39 -10.34
C MET A 127 -4.42 -3.00 -9.29
N ILE A 128 -5.57 -2.46 -9.71
CA ILE A 128 -6.68 -2.12 -8.79
C ILE A 128 -7.13 -3.36 -8.01
N VAL A 129 -7.30 -4.49 -8.71
CA VAL A 129 -7.65 -5.76 -8.06
C VAL A 129 -6.57 -6.22 -7.09
N GLY A 130 -5.30 -6.09 -7.46
CA GLY A 130 -4.17 -6.39 -6.58
C GLY A 130 -4.09 -5.49 -5.33
N MET A 131 -4.67 -4.28 -5.38
CA MET A 131 -4.70 -3.33 -4.27
C MET A 131 -5.89 -3.49 -3.32
N LEU A 132 -6.91 -4.29 -3.68
CA LEU A 132 -8.10 -4.55 -2.85
C LEU A 132 -7.83 -4.92 -1.38
N PRO A 133 -6.72 -5.59 -1.00
CA PRO A 133 -6.44 -5.83 0.40
C PRO A 133 -6.31 -4.56 1.26
N ILE A 134 -5.94 -3.41 0.68
CA ILE A 134 -5.87 -2.11 1.40
C ILE A 134 -7.26 -1.65 1.89
N PRO A 135 -8.28 -1.46 1.03
CA PRO A 135 -9.62 -1.09 1.48
C PRO A 135 -10.26 -2.17 2.36
N LEU A 136 -9.96 -3.46 2.14
CA LEU A 136 -10.42 -4.53 3.05
C LEU A 136 -9.84 -4.38 4.46
N ALA A 137 -8.56 -4.03 4.58
CA ALA A 137 -7.94 -3.72 5.86
C ALA A 137 -8.58 -2.50 6.52
N ALA A 138 -8.92 -1.46 5.75
CA ALA A 138 -9.63 -0.28 6.24
C ALA A 138 -11.00 -0.66 6.85
N ILE A 139 -11.78 -1.48 6.14
CA ILE A 139 -13.07 -2.01 6.61
C ILE A 139 -12.89 -2.81 7.90
N GLY A 140 -11.92 -3.73 7.93
CA GLY A 140 -11.65 -4.55 9.11
C GLY A 140 -11.24 -3.74 10.35
N ILE A 141 -10.43 -2.69 10.17
CA ILE A 141 -10.04 -1.79 11.27
C ILE A 141 -11.25 -0.96 11.74
N THR A 142 -12.05 -0.45 10.80
CA THR A 142 -13.25 0.33 11.10
C THR A 142 -14.26 -0.49 11.89
N TRP A 143 -14.52 -1.72 11.45
CA TRP A 143 -15.41 -2.65 12.15
C TRP A 143 -14.95 -2.91 13.59
N ARG A 144 -13.67 -3.27 13.76
CA ARG A 144 -13.10 -3.52 15.10
C ARG A 144 -13.17 -2.31 16.01
N TRP A 145 -13.01 -1.11 15.46
CA TRP A 145 -13.13 0.13 16.21
C TRP A 145 -14.56 0.37 16.70
N ILE A 146 -15.55 0.29 15.80
CA ILE A 146 -16.97 0.44 16.12
C ILE A 146 -17.38 -0.56 17.20
N THR A 147 -17.06 -1.85 17.02
CA THR A 147 -17.41 -2.88 18.01
C THR A 147 -16.80 -2.59 19.38
N ARG A 148 -15.56 -2.10 19.45
CA ARG A 148 -14.93 -1.77 20.73
C ARG A 148 -15.60 -0.57 21.41
N GLU A 149 -16.01 0.44 20.66
CA GLU A 149 -16.73 1.59 21.22
C GLU A 149 -18.11 1.18 21.74
N GLU A 150 -18.84 0.35 21.01
CA GLU A 150 -20.13 -0.20 21.46
C GLU A 150 -19.99 -0.94 22.80
N HIS A 151 -18.98 -1.80 22.93
CA HIS A 151 -18.75 -2.54 24.18
C HIS A 151 -18.39 -1.61 25.35
N ALA A 152 -17.63 -0.55 25.09
CA ALA A 152 -17.25 0.43 26.10
C ALA A 152 -18.44 1.28 26.59
N TRP A 153 -19.51 1.42 25.81
CA TRP A 153 -20.72 2.15 26.21
C TRP A 153 -21.77 1.27 26.89
N SER A 154 -21.70 -0.05 26.68
CA SER A 154 -22.60 -1.04 27.30
C SER A 154 -22.13 -1.57 28.66
N ALA A 155 -20.93 -1.19 29.10
CA ALA A 155 -20.32 -1.60 30.38
C ALA A 155 -20.38 -0.47 31.41
#